data_AF-A0A832MHS7-F1
#
_entry.id   AF-A0A832MHS7-F1
#
_cell.length_a   1.000
_cell.length_b   1.000
_cell.length_c   1.000
_cell.angle_alpha   90.00
_cell.angle_beta   90.00
_cell.angle_gamma   90.00
#
_symmetry.space_group_name_H-M   'P 1'
#
loop_
_entity.id
_entity.type
_entity.pdbx_description
1 polymer ?
#
loop_
_entity_poly.entity_id
_entity_poly.type
_entity_poly.pdbx_seq_one_letter_code
_entity_poly.pdbx_strand_id
1 'polypeptide(L)'
;MISWRHSFKRLNEEYEISKKKRQALDNLLGAGKISRQTYDLFNEEISQAMAEIEKQQKALLEKMNLKVNELEGQIKTLEMLLANFEIQHVTGEVDEETYQREIGVLSVGLETARNELNMIKEAINQISSGIEVPEANTIQNISEPAPTPPPPQETTVEAVVVETKAEEPQQQTTPNTDEQQVQQ
;
A
#
# COMPACT_ATOMS: atom_id res chain seq x y z
N MET A 1 -7.39 -4.50 16.63
CA MET A 1 -6.03 -4.61 16.03
C MET A 1 -6.05 -3.84 14.72
N ILE A 2 -5.27 -2.76 14.62
CA ILE A 2 -5.02 -2.09 13.34
C ILE A 2 -4.41 -3.16 12.42
N SER A 3 -5.18 -3.60 11.42
CA SER A 3 -4.90 -4.87 10.74
C SER A 3 -3.55 -4.81 10.04
N TRP A 4 -2.74 -5.86 10.18
CA TRP A 4 -1.43 -5.98 9.51
C TRP A 4 -1.55 -5.76 8.00
N ARG A 5 -2.72 -6.09 7.44
CA ARG A 5 -3.11 -5.81 6.05
C ARG A 5 -3.07 -4.31 5.72
N HIS A 6 -3.61 -3.44 6.58
CA HIS A 6 -3.54 -1.99 6.39
C HIS A 6 -2.10 -1.49 6.47
N SER A 7 -1.34 -1.95 7.47
CA SER A 7 0.07 -1.56 7.62
C SER A 7 0.90 -1.97 6.40
N PHE A 8 0.74 -3.20 5.93
CA PHE A 8 1.45 -3.69 4.76
C PHE A 8 1.05 -2.95 3.49
N LYS A 9 -0.26 -2.78 3.25
CA LYS A 9 -0.77 -2.03 2.09
C LYS A 9 -0.18 -0.63 2.03
N ARG A 10 -0.18 0.09 3.16
CA ARG A 10 0.42 1.42 3.27
C ARG A 10 1.90 1.42 2.93
N LEU A 11 2.68 0.49 3.51
CA LEU A 11 4.12 0.38 3.24
C LEU A 11 4.40 0.09 1.77
N ASN A 12 3.60 -0.77 1.14
CA ASN A 12 3.75 -1.09 -0.28
C ASN A 12 3.41 0.10 -1.18
N GLU A 13 2.35 0.86 -0.86
CA GLU A 13 2.00 2.09 -1.57
C GLU A 13 3.10 3.15 -1.46
N GLU A 14 3.67 3.35 -0.27
CA GLU A 14 4.79 4.26 -0.04
C GLU A 14 6.06 3.85 -0.82
N TYR A 15 6.31 2.54 -0.90
CA TYR A 15 7.42 2.00 -1.69
C TYR A 15 7.24 2.30 -3.19
N GLU A 16 6.06 2.02 -3.73
CA GLU A 16 5.75 2.28 -5.14
C GLU A 16 5.79 3.77 -5.50
N ILE A 17 5.35 4.65 -4.59
CA ILE A 17 5.49 6.11 -4.76
C ILE A 17 6.97 6.49 -4.81
N SER A 18 7.80 5.94 -3.92
CA SER A 18 9.25 6.23 -3.88
C SER A 18 9.95 5.73 -5.14
N LYS A 19 9.57 4.55 -5.65
CA LYS A 19 10.05 4.00 -6.92
C LYS A 19 9.70 4.91 -8.11
N LYS A 20 8.46 5.42 -8.18
CA LYS A 20 8.04 6.39 -9.21
C LYS A 20 8.81 7.71 -9.10
N LYS A 21 9.07 8.21 -7.89
CA LYS A 21 9.89 9.41 -7.67
C LYS A 21 11.32 9.22 -8.20
N ARG A 22 11.93 8.07 -7.93
CA ARG A 22 13.27 7.74 -8.45
C ARG A 22 13.28 7.72 -9.98
N GLN A 23 12.30 7.06 -10.61
CA GLN A 23 12.19 7.04 -12.06
C GLN A 23 11.99 8.44 -12.66
N ALA A 24 11.18 9.29 -12.02
CA ALA A 24 11.01 10.68 -12.45
C ALA A 24 12.32 11.47 -12.33
N LEU A 25 13.08 11.24 -11.25
CA LEU A 25 14.39 11.85 -11.04
C LEU A 25 15.41 11.41 -12.10
N ASP A 26 15.44 10.11 -12.45
CA ASP A 26 16.26 9.56 -13.53
C ASP A 26 15.95 10.23 -14.88
N ASN A 27 14.66 10.40 -15.19
CA ASN A 27 14.21 11.06 -16.42
C ASN A 27 14.61 12.55 -16.46
N LEU A 28 14.55 13.26 -15.32
CA LEU A 28 14.96 14.67 -15.24
C LEU A 28 16.46 14.83 -15.49
N LEU A 29 17.29 13.93 -14.96
CA LEU A 29 18.73 13.92 -15.22
C LEU A 29 19.00 13.59 -16.69
N GLY A 30 18.35 12.55 -17.24
CA GLY A 30 18.50 12.15 -18.65
C GLY A 30 18.08 13.24 -19.63
N ALA A 31 17.06 14.04 -19.29
CA ALA A 31 16.64 15.20 -20.08
C ALA A 31 17.51 16.45 -19.88
N GLY A 32 18.55 16.39 -19.04
CA GLY A 32 19.42 17.53 -18.72
C GLY A 32 18.72 18.66 -17.95
N LYS A 33 17.54 18.41 -17.36
CA LYS A 33 16.76 19.43 -16.64
C LYS A 33 17.31 19.71 -15.24
N ILE A 34 18.08 18.79 -14.69
CA ILE A 34 18.75 18.92 -13.39
C ILE A 34 20.23 18.58 -13.51
N SER A 35 21.05 19.13 -12.63
CA SER A 35 22.46 18.77 -12.54
C SER A 35 22.64 17.41 -11.86
N ARG A 36 23.77 16.75 -12.12
CA ARG A 36 24.14 15.50 -11.43
C ARG A 36 24.20 15.67 -9.91
N GLN A 37 24.72 16.80 -9.43
CA GLN A 37 24.76 17.09 -8.00
C GLN A 37 23.36 17.16 -7.38
N THR A 38 22.38 17.75 -8.10
CA THR A 38 20.98 17.81 -7.63
C THR A 38 20.35 16.42 -7.62
N TYR A 39 20.62 15.63 -8.67
CA TYR A 39 20.19 14.23 -8.74
C TYR A 39 20.70 13.42 -7.56
N ASP A 40 22.01 13.49 -7.27
CA ASP A 40 22.65 12.67 -6.25
C ASP A 40 22.02 12.92 -4.86
N LEU A 41 21.73 14.19 -4.51
CA LEU A 41 21.06 14.56 -3.27
C LEU A 41 19.67 13.93 -3.13
N PHE A 42 18.79 14.13 -4.12
CA PHE A 42 17.44 13.56 -4.06
C PHE A 42 17.43 12.04 -4.17
N ASN A 43 18.36 11.45 -4.94
CA ASN A 43 18.46 10.01 -5.07
C ASN A 43 18.89 9.36 -3.75
N GLU A 44 19.81 10.00 -3.01
CA GLU A 44 20.19 9.55 -1.67
C GLU A 44 18.98 9.58 -0.72
N GLU A 45 18.23 10.68 -0.65
CA GLU A 45 17.01 10.78 0.18
C GLU A 45 15.96 9.71 -0.17
N ILE A 46 15.69 9.51 -1.46
CA ILE A 46 14.73 8.49 -1.92
C ILE A 46 15.23 7.09 -1.57
N SER A 47 16.53 6.82 -1.75
CA SER A 47 17.12 5.51 -1.43
C SER A 47 17.05 5.21 0.06
N GLN A 48 17.32 6.21 0.91
CA GLN A 48 17.17 6.08 2.36
C GLN A 48 15.72 5.81 2.76
N ALA A 49 14.76 6.53 2.17
CA ALA A 49 13.34 6.31 2.42
C ALA A 49 12.89 4.89 2.02
N MET A 50 13.33 4.42 0.84
CA MET A 50 13.04 3.06 0.38
C MET A 50 13.63 1.99 1.33
N ALA A 51 14.88 2.17 1.78
CA ALA A 51 15.53 1.24 2.69
C ALA A 51 14.81 1.16 4.06
N GLU A 52 14.31 2.28 4.59
CA GLU A 52 13.52 2.27 5.82
C GLU A 52 12.15 1.59 5.63
N ILE A 53 11.49 1.78 4.48
CA ILE A 53 10.24 1.06 4.15
C ILE A 53 10.48 -0.47 4.09
N GLU A 54 11.53 -0.91 3.41
CA GLU A 54 11.90 -2.33 3.31
C GLU A 54 12.19 -2.95 4.69
N LYS A 55 12.91 -2.20 5.54
CA LYS A 55 13.15 -2.60 6.94
C LYS A 55 11.85 -2.74 7.72
N GLN A 56 10.90 -1.81 7.55
CA GLN A 56 9.59 -1.89 8.20
C GLN A 56 8.76 -3.09 7.69
N GLN A 57 8.80 -3.37 6.39
CA GLN A 57 8.16 -4.56 5.82
C GLN A 57 8.75 -5.85 6.41
N LYS A 58 10.08 -5.95 6.50
CA LYS A 58 10.76 -7.11 7.11
C LYS A 58 10.39 -7.28 8.57
N ALA A 59 10.39 -6.20 9.35
CA ALA A 59 9.99 -6.23 10.75
C ALA A 59 8.53 -6.66 10.95
N LEU A 60 7.63 -6.22 10.05
CA LEU A 60 6.24 -6.66 10.05
C LEU A 60 6.12 -8.16 9.78
N LEU A 61 6.84 -8.67 8.78
CA LEU A 61 6.87 -10.09 8.44
C LEU A 61 7.41 -10.95 9.60
N GLU A 62 8.49 -10.52 10.24
CA GLU A 62 9.04 -11.19 11.42
C GLU A 62 8.01 -11.26 12.56
N LYS A 63 7.35 -10.14 12.86
CA LYS A 63 6.28 -10.09 13.88
C LYS A 63 5.12 -11.03 13.55
N MET A 64 4.73 -11.12 12.27
CA MET A 64 3.66 -12.03 11.85
C MET A 64 4.08 -13.50 12.01
N ASN A 65 5.32 -13.86 11.70
CA ASN A 65 5.85 -15.20 11.93
C ASN A 65 5.92 -15.57 13.42
N LEU A 66 6.30 -14.62 14.28
CA LEU A 66 6.24 -14.82 15.73
C LEU A 66 4.80 -15.11 16.19
N LYS A 67 3.81 -14.39 15.65
CA LYS A 67 2.40 -14.61 15.97
C LYS A 67 1.90 -15.98 15.47
N VAL A 68 2.35 -16.43 14.30
CA VAL A 68 2.08 -17.79 13.81
C VAL A 68 2.56 -18.84 14.81
N ASN A 69 3.81 -18.75 15.25
CA ASN A 69 4.38 -19.69 16.22
C ASN A 69 3.64 -19.66 17.57
N GLU A 70 3.26 -18.46 18.03
CA GLU A 70 2.46 -18.29 19.26
C GLU A 70 1.10 -19.00 19.15
N LEU A 71 0.37 -18.78 18.04
CA LEU A 71 -0.94 -19.38 17.80
C LEU A 71 -0.86 -20.91 17.65
N GLU A 72 0.17 -21.43 16.99
CA GLU A 72 0.40 -22.88 16.90
C GLU A 72 0.64 -23.50 18.28
N GLY A 73 1.38 -22.81 19.16
CA GLY A 73 1.53 -23.20 20.56
C GLY A 73 0.20 -23.19 21.31
N GLN A 74 -0.60 -22.14 21.17
CA GLN A 74 -1.92 -22.02 21.80
C GLN A 74 -2.88 -23.12 21.34
N ILE A 75 -2.92 -23.42 20.05
CA ILE A 75 -3.71 -24.51 19.47
C ILE A 75 -3.34 -25.84 20.12
N LYS A 76 -2.03 -26.16 20.19
CA LYS A 76 -1.56 -27.40 20.82
C LYS A 76 -1.97 -27.49 22.29
N THR A 77 -1.88 -26.39 23.04
CA THR A 77 -2.32 -26.36 24.44
C THR A 77 -3.82 -26.60 24.57
N LEU A 78 -4.63 -25.96 23.73
CA LEU A 78 -6.09 -26.14 23.72
C LEU A 78 -6.48 -27.58 23.37
N GLU A 79 -5.82 -28.18 22.38
CA GLU A 79 -6.03 -29.59 22.00
C GLU A 79 -5.70 -30.54 23.15
N MET A 80 -4.59 -30.30 23.87
CA MET A 80 -4.21 -31.08 25.05
C MET A 80 -5.22 -30.94 26.19
N LEU A 81 -5.73 -29.73 26.43
CA LEU A 81 -6.77 -29.48 27.44
C LEU A 81 -8.08 -30.18 27.09
N LEU A 82 -8.53 -30.09 25.84
CA LEU A 82 -9.71 -30.81 25.35
C LEU A 82 -9.58 -32.32 25.57
N ALA A 83 -8.43 -32.90 25.21
CA ALA A 83 -8.16 -34.33 25.42
C ALA A 83 -8.17 -34.70 26.91
N ASN A 84 -7.64 -33.83 27.78
CA ASN A 84 -7.66 -34.07 29.22
C ASN A 84 -9.09 -34.06 29.79
N PHE A 85 -9.93 -33.11 29.37
CA PHE A 85 -11.34 -33.07 29.79
C PHE A 85 -12.13 -34.28 29.28
N GLU A 86 -11.82 -34.75 28.07
CA GLU A 86 -12.42 -35.99 27.53
C GLU A 86 -12.09 -37.20 28.41
N ILE A 87 -10.82 -37.34 28.82
CA ILE A 87 -10.39 -38.41 29.73
C ILE A 87 -11.11 -38.29 31.07
N GLN A 88 -11.12 -37.10 31.68
CA GLN A 88 -11.77 -36.87 32.98
C GLN A 88 -13.26 -37.17 32.94
N HIS A 89 -13.94 -36.88 31.83
CA HIS A 89 -15.35 -37.16 31.68
C HIS A 89 -15.60 -38.67 31.61
N VAL A 90 -14.82 -39.38 30.78
CA VAL A 90 -14.94 -40.85 30.64
C VAL A 90 -14.55 -41.58 31.94
N THR A 91 -13.63 -41.06 32.74
CA THR A 91 -13.27 -41.63 34.05
C THR A 91 -14.23 -41.23 35.17
N GLY A 92 -15.18 -40.33 34.92
CA GLY A 92 -16.12 -39.81 35.90
C GLY A 92 -15.50 -38.85 36.92
N GLU A 93 -14.34 -38.28 36.62
CA GLU A 93 -13.68 -37.25 37.43
C GLU A 93 -14.37 -35.89 37.35
N VAL A 94 -15.13 -35.65 36.27
CA VAL A 94 -15.92 -34.42 36.05
C VAL A 94 -17.35 -34.78 35.68
N ASP A 95 -18.32 -34.00 36.16
CA ASP A 95 -19.73 -34.15 35.81
C ASP A 95 -20.05 -33.60 34.41
N GLU A 96 -21.17 -34.05 33.83
CA GLU A 96 -21.59 -33.67 32.48
C GLU A 96 -21.78 -32.15 32.31
N GLU A 97 -22.29 -31.44 33.32
CA GLU A 97 -22.54 -29.99 33.20
C GLU A 97 -21.21 -29.23 33.11
N THR A 98 -20.27 -29.57 33.99
CA THR A 98 -18.92 -28.99 33.98
C THR A 98 -18.18 -29.35 32.69
N TYR A 99 -18.23 -30.62 32.25
CA TYR A 99 -17.62 -31.06 31.01
C TYR A 99 -18.13 -30.28 29.78
N GLN A 100 -19.45 -30.20 29.59
CA GLN A 100 -20.05 -29.51 28.45
C GLN A 100 -19.69 -28.02 28.41
N ARG A 101 -19.68 -27.37 29.58
CA ARG A 101 -19.28 -25.97 29.71
C ARG A 101 -17.84 -25.75 29.26
N GLU A 102 -16.90 -26.52 29.80
CA GLU A 102 -15.47 -26.34 29.55
C GLU A 102 -15.09 -26.72 28.11
N ILE A 103 -15.60 -27.84 27.58
CA ILE A 103 -15.38 -28.23 26.17
C ILE A 103 -15.96 -27.18 25.22
N GLY A 104 -17.13 -26.61 25.53
CA GLY A 104 -17.74 -25.54 24.73
C GLY A 104 -16.82 -24.32 24.62
N VAL A 105 -16.29 -23.84 25.75
CA VAL A 105 -15.36 -22.69 25.78
C VAL A 105 -14.06 -23.01 25.04
N LEU A 106 -13.45 -24.16 25.33
CA LEU A 106 -12.19 -24.58 24.71
C LEU A 106 -12.32 -24.77 23.20
N SER A 107 -13.45 -25.30 22.73
CA SER A 107 -13.73 -25.51 21.31
C SER A 107 -13.87 -24.19 20.55
N VAL A 108 -14.58 -23.21 21.13
CA VAL A 108 -14.67 -21.86 20.56
C VAL A 108 -13.30 -21.18 20.51
N GLY A 109 -12.50 -21.32 21.57
CA GLY A 109 -11.14 -20.81 21.61
C GLY A 109 -10.24 -21.44 20.55
N LEU A 110 -10.32 -22.76 20.37
CA LEU A 110 -9.55 -23.51 19.39
C LEU A 110 -9.89 -23.09 17.96
N GLU A 111 -11.18 -22.98 17.65
CA GLU A 111 -11.65 -22.54 16.35
C GLU A 111 -11.22 -21.09 16.05
N THR A 112 -11.31 -20.21 17.05
CA THR A 112 -10.84 -18.82 16.93
C THR A 112 -9.35 -18.76 16.64
N ALA A 113 -8.52 -19.52 17.38
CA ALA A 113 -7.08 -19.56 17.17
C ALA A 113 -6.69 -20.12 15.80
N ARG A 114 -7.39 -21.16 15.32
CA ARG A 114 -7.20 -21.73 13.97
C ARG A 114 -7.54 -20.74 12.88
N ASN A 115 -8.66 -20.02 13.02
CA ASN A 115 -9.07 -18.99 12.07
C ASN A 115 -8.07 -17.82 12.04
N GLU A 116 -7.61 -17.35 13.20
CA GLU A 116 -6.57 -16.31 13.26
C GLU A 116 -5.26 -16.76 12.60
N LEU A 117 -4.83 -18.00 12.88
CA LEU A 117 -3.63 -18.58 12.27
C LEU A 117 -3.76 -18.62 10.74
N ASN A 118 -4.90 -19.07 10.22
CA ASN A 118 -5.14 -19.13 8.78
C ASN A 118 -5.11 -17.72 8.16
N MET A 119 -5.79 -16.75 8.78
CA MET A 119 -5.80 -15.36 8.30
C MET A 119 -4.38 -14.75 8.24
N ILE A 120 -3.53 -15.04 9.24
CA ILE A 120 -2.16 -14.55 9.27
C ILE A 120 -1.31 -15.25 8.21
N LYS A 121 -1.43 -16.57 8.04
CA LYS A 121 -0.70 -17.32 7.00
C LYS A 121 -1.07 -16.83 5.60
N GLU A 122 -2.36 -16.60 5.33
CA GLU A 122 -2.81 -16.00 4.07
C GLU A 122 -2.24 -14.60 3.85
N ALA A 123 -2.21 -13.78 4.91
CA ALA A 123 -1.62 -12.44 4.83
C ALA A 123 -0.11 -12.49 4.56
N ILE A 124 0.63 -13.39 5.21
CA ILE A 124 2.06 -13.62 4.94
C ILE A 124 2.27 -14.01 3.48
N ASN A 125 1.45 -14.92 2.94
CA ASN A 125 1.57 -15.33 1.54
C ASN A 125 1.31 -14.15 0.58
N GLN A 126 0.31 -13.32 0.84
CA GLN A 126 0.05 -12.11 0.05
C GLN A 126 1.19 -11.10 0.12
N ILE A 127 1.84 -10.98 1.29
CA ILE A 127 3.00 -10.11 1.49
C ILE A 127 4.20 -10.62 0.69
N SER A 128 4.50 -11.92 0.81
CA SER A 128 5.61 -12.55 0.11
C SER A 128 5.42 -12.55 -1.42
N SER A 129 4.19 -12.74 -1.91
CA SER A 129 3.89 -12.64 -3.34
C SER A 129 3.84 -11.20 -3.86
N GLY A 130 3.51 -10.21 -3.01
CA GLY A 130 3.56 -8.79 -3.36
C GLY A 130 4.99 -8.21 -3.42
N ILE A 131 5.96 -8.93 -2.87
CA ILE A 131 7.40 -8.62 -2.99
C ILE A 131 7.95 -9.11 -4.34
N GLU A 132 7.26 -10.03 -5.02
CA GLU A 132 7.52 -10.35 -6.43
C GLU A 132 6.73 -9.40 -7.33
N VAL A 133 7.46 -8.47 -7.93
CA VAL A 133 6.98 -7.56 -8.97
C VAL A 133 6.29 -8.35 -10.09
N PRO A 134 4.99 -8.16 -10.38
CA PRO A 134 4.48 -8.44 -11.70
C PRO A 134 4.84 -7.24 -12.57
N GLU A 135 5.98 -7.34 -13.26
CA GLU A 135 6.14 -6.62 -14.51
C GLU A 135 5.11 -7.17 -15.50
N ALA A 136 4.55 -6.25 -16.29
CA ALA A 136 3.72 -6.50 -17.47
C ALA A 136 2.32 -7.08 -17.24
N ASN A 137 1.34 -6.18 -17.11
CA ASN A 137 0.31 -6.14 -18.15
C ASN A 137 -0.31 -4.75 -18.28
N THR A 138 0.34 -3.92 -19.10
CA THR A 138 -0.33 -2.84 -19.81
C THR A 138 0.03 -2.99 -21.27
N ILE A 139 -0.59 -3.97 -21.94
CA ILE A 139 -0.73 -3.90 -23.38
C ILE A 139 -2.15 -3.39 -23.64
N GLN A 140 -2.20 -2.09 -23.91
CA GLN A 140 -3.33 -1.45 -24.52
C GLN A 140 -3.61 -2.16 -25.85
N ASN A 141 -4.74 -2.82 -25.93
CA ASN A 141 -5.35 -3.24 -27.17
C ASN A 141 -5.90 -1.98 -27.86
N ILE A 142 -5.13 -1.39 -28.78
CA ILE A 142 -5.69 -0.58 -29.87
C ILE A 142 -5.04 -0.98 -31.19
N SER A 143 -5.92 -1.17 -32.16
CA SER A 143 -5.76 -1.82 -33.45
C SER A 143 -4.70 -1.24 -34.39
N GLU A 144 -4.03 -2.15 -35.10
CA GLU A 144 -3.38 -2.02 -36.41
C GLU A 144 -4.36 -1.51 -37.52
N PRO A 145 -3.93 -1.22 -38.77
CA PRO A 145 -2.72 -0.61 -39.32
C PRO A 145 -3.02 0.69 -40.10
N ALA A 146 -1.96 1.42 -40.45
CA ALA A 146 -1.96 2.58 -41.34
C ALA A 146 -2.44 2.29 -42.79
N PRO A 147 -3.03 3.29 -43.46
CA PRO A 147 -2.92 3.41 -44.91
C PRO A 147 -2.06 4.63 -45.31
N THR A 148 -1.17 4.33 -46.25
CA THR A 148 -0.28 5.16 -47.06
C THR A 148 -0.95 6.41 -47.66
N PRO A 149 -0.23 7.55 -47.81
CA PRO A 149 -0.75 8.74 -48.49
C PRO A 149 -0.59 8.67 -50.02
N PRO A 150 -1.58 9.14 -50.82
CA PRO A 150 -1.35 9.59 -52.19
C PRO A 150 -1.16 11.13 -52.27
N PRO A 151 -0.62 11.64 -53.41
CA PRO A 151 0.15 12.89 -53.52
C PRO A 151 -0.72 14.13 -53.84
N PRO A 152 -0.14 15.35 -53.96
CA PRO A 152 -0.80 16.63 -53.67
C PRO A 152 -1.64 17.17 -54.85
N GLN A 153 -2.74 17.85 -54.55
CA GLN A 153 -3.45 18.71 -55.50
C GLN A 153 -3.51 20.14 -54.98
N GLU A 154 -3.17 21.04 -55.89
CA GLU A 154 -2.99 22.47 -55.76
C GLU A 154 -4.30 23.24 -55.51
N THR A 155 -4.12 24.49 -55.09
CA THR A 155 -5.01 25.63 -55.32
C THR A 155 -6.25 25.71 -54.42
N THR A 156 -6.25 26.65 -53.48
CA THR A 156 -6.84 27.99 -53.73
C THR A 156 -6.64 28.83 -52.47
N VAL A 157 -6.05 30.00 -52.70
CA VAL A 157 -5.92 31.10 -51.76
C VAL A 157 -7.29 31.71 -51.46
N GLU A 158 -7.64 31.91 -50.20
CA GLU A 158 -8.48 33.04 -49.84
C GLU A 158 -8.11 33.56 -48.45
N ALA A 159 -7.47 34.71 -48.45
CA ALA A 159 -7.12 35.50 -47.29
C ALA A 159 -8.33 36.35 -46.90
N VAL A 160 -8.80 36.28 -45.65
CA VAL A 160 -9.61 37.35 -45.05
C VAL A 160 -9.30 37.49 -43.56
N VAL A 161 -8.54 38.56 -43.27
CA VAL A 161 -8.73 39.57 -42.21
C VAL A 161 -8.36 39.21 -40.76
N VAL A 162 -7.18 39.75 -40.42
CA VAL A 162 -6.78 40.46 -39.20
C VAL A 162 -7.92 41.01 -38.33
N GLU A 163 -7.91 40.68 -37.03
CA GLU A 163 -8.18 41.70 -36.00
C GLU A 163 -7.36 41.43 -34.72
N THR A 164 -6.30 42.21 -34.60
CA THR A 164 -5.59 42.59 -33.38
C THR A 164 -6.53 43.20 -32.35
N LYS A 165 -6.40 42.80 -31.07
CA LYS A 165 -6.21 43.79 -29.99
C LYS A 165 -5.54 43.19 -28.76
N ALA A 166 -4.34 43.70 -28.48
CA ALA A 166 -3.73 43.71 -27.17
C ALA A 166 -4.30 44.90 -26.37
N GLU A 167 -4.52 44.72 -25.06
CA GLU A 167 -4.31 45.81 -24.10
C GLU A 167 -4.00 45.23 -22.71
N GLU A 168 -2.91 45.73 -22.14
CA GLU A 168 -2.30 45.41 -20.85
C GLU A 168 -2.78 46.44 -19.79
N PRO A 169 -2.06 46.69 -18.69
CA PRO A 169 -2.34 46.34 -17.29
C PRO A 169 -2.92 47.48 -16.45
N GLN A 170 -3.52 47.20 -15.28
CA GLN A 170 -3.47 48.15 -14.14
C GLN A 170 -3.32 47.47 -12.78
N GLN A 171 -2.33 48.01 -12.05
CA GLN A 171 -1.89 47.74 -10.68
C GLN A 171 -2.77 48.49 -9.65
N GLN A 172 -2.36 48.38 -8.37
CA GLN A 172 -2.74 49.14 -7.16
C GLN A 172 -3.88 48.51 -6.35
N THR A 173 -3.83 48.35 -5.03
CA THR A 173 -2.93 48.85 -3.96
C THR A 173 -3.36 48.15 -2.66
N THR A 174 -2.41 47.69 -1.83
CA THR A 174 -2.55 47.63 -0.36
C THR A 174 -2.39 49.07 0.21
N PRO A 175 -2.42 49.37 1.53
CA PRO A 175 -2.80 48.61 2.73
C PRO A 175 -3.70 49.42 3.73
N ASN A 176 -4.23 48.77 4.78
CA ASN A 176 -4.32 49.20 6.20
C ASN A 176 -5.38 48.32 6.90
N THR A 177 -5.11 47.67 8.05
CA THR A 177 -4.78 48.20 9.40
C THR A 177 -5.88 49.08 9.98
N ASP A 178 -6.70 48.49 10.85
CA ASP A 178 -7.04 48.95 12.21
C ASP A 178 -8.00 47.91 12.81
N GLU A 179 -7.66 47.23 13.90
CA GLU A 179 -7.71 47.71 15.30
C GLU A 179 -9.16 47.84 15.82
N GLN A 180 -9.54 46.89 16.70
CA GLN A 180 -10.35 47.04 17.93
C GLN A 180 -10.94 45.66 18.30
N GLN A 181 -10.49 45.01 19.37
CA GLN A 181 -10.88 45.22 20.78
C GLN A 181 -12.37 44.98 21.10
N VAL A 182 -12.54 44.37 22.27
CA VAL A 182 -13.72 44.37 23.18
C VAL A 182 -14.58 43.09 23.20
N GLN A 183 -14.25 42.25 24.17
CA GLN A 183 -15.09 41.73 25.26
C GLN A 183 -16.55 41.35 24.92
N GLN A 184 -16.92 40.10 25.20
CA GLN A 184 -17.51 39.66 26.48
C GLN A 184 -17.46 38.15 26.61
#